data_AF-A0A7X7MIZ4-F1
#
_entry.id   AF-A0A7X7MIZ4-F1
#
_cell.length_a   1.000
_cell.length_b   1.000
_cell.length_c   1.000
_cell.angle_alpha   90.00
_cell.angle_beta   90.00
_cell.angle_gamma   90.00
#
_symmetry.space_group_name_H-M   'P 1'
#
loop_
_entity.id
_entity.type
_entity.pdbx_description
1 polymer ?
#
loop_
_entity_poly.entity_id
_entity_poly.type
_entity_poly.pdbx_seq_one_letter_code
_entity_poly.pdbx_strand_id
1 'polypeptide(L)'
;MKENPLIPMGAITGNPSNELLTRRLEAYRKAGITQFLIYPRSGCEVEYLGVDWFRVCKHICAEAVRLGYTSVWLYDEFNWPSGSCNKQVLRQDEDFCLKQLDLVSENGEYRLRSTTNINMPDLLHPQAVDCFISLTHERYAQELAPWLGNLIKGIFTDEPDIGWFNYDDQDVLMRIPYYKGIEEDYQHQSGGNSLLADMIFCHKNQMDSPPLVQKLCAERFRNTYSARIS
;
A
#
# COMPACT_ATOMS: atom_id res chain seq x y z
N MET A 1 4.77 -3.76 -33.19
CA MET A 1 3.55 -2.92 -33.05
C MET A 1 3.93 -1.73 -32.17
N LYS A 2 3.46 -0.51 -32.46
CA LYS A 2 3.71 0.65 -31.59
C LYS A 2 2.85 0.48 -30.33
N GLU A 3 3.47 0.54 -29.16
CA GLU A 3 2.76 0.48 -27.88
C GLU A 3 1.87 1.71 -27.71
N ASN A 4 0.64 1.50 -27.23
CA ASN A 4 -0.28 2.57 -26.89
C ASN A 4 0.12 3.14 -25.52
N PRO A 5 0.26 4.47 -25.36
CA PRO A 5 0.64 5.08 -24.09
C PRO A 5 -0.46 5.00 -23.01
N LEU A 6 -1.70 4.65 -23.38
CA LEU A 6 -2.82 4.53 -22.46
C LEU A 6 -2.89 3.12 -21.86
N ILE A 7 -3.02 3.05 -20.54
CA ILE A 7 -3.24 1.82 -19.79
C ILE A 7 -4.62 1.92 -19.11
N PRO A 8 -5.67 1.32 -19.68
CA PRO A 8 -6.96 1.24 -19.00
C PRO A 8 -6.84 0.40 -17.72
N MET A 9 -7.35 0.95 -16.61
CA MET A 9 -7.59 0.18 -15.39
C MET A 9 -8.89 -0.61 -15.52
N GLY A 10 -8.76 -1.90 -15.81
CA GLY A 10 -9.86 -2.82 -15.93
C GLY A 10 -10.41 -3.23 -14.57
N ALA A 11 -11.33 -2.45 -14.03
CA ALA A 11 -12.02 -2.77 -12.79
C ALA A 11 -12.80 -4.09 -12.94
N ILE A 12 -12.37 -5.12 -12.21
CA ILE A 12 -13.06 -6.40 -12.12
C ILE A 12 -14.16 -6.25 -11.07
N THR A 13 -15.40 -6.25 -11.54
CA THR A 13 -16.61 -6.24 -10.72
C THR A 13 -17.51 -7.40 -11.11
N GLY A 14 -18.40 -7.80 -10.20
CA GLY A 14 -19.19 -9.02 -10.30
C GLY A 14 -18.33 -10.27 -10.32
N ASN A 15 -18.90 -11.34 -10.88
CA ASN A 15 -18.18 -12.54 -11.29
C ASN A 15 -18.20 -12.64 -12.83
N PRO A 16 -17.24 -12.01 -13.54
CA PRO A 16 -17.29 -11.94 -14.99
C PRO A 16 -17.00 -13.31 -15.63
N SER A 17 -17.80 -13.64 -16.66
CA SER A 17 -17.55 -14.83 -17.48
C SER A 17 -16.35 -14.62 -18.41
N ASN A 18 -15.73 -15.72 -18.82
CA ASN A 18 -14.61 -15.69 -19.77
C ASN A 18 -15.00 -15.03 -21.10
N GLU A 19 -16.22 -15.25 -21.59
CA GLU A 19 -16.74 -14.65 -22.84
C GLU A 19 -16.89 -13.13 -22.71
N LEU A 20 -17.30 -12.64 -21.53
CA LEU A 20 -17.35 -11.20 -21.29
C LEU A 20 -15.92 -10.61 -21.29
N LEU A 21 -14.99 -11.23 -20.58
CA LEU A 21 -13.59 -10.78 -20.51
C LEU A 21 -12.94 -10.74 -21.91
N THR A 22 -13.10 -11.81 -22.69
CA THR A 22 -12.61 -11.90 -24.08
C THR A 22 -13.18 -10.76 -24.93
N ARG A 23 -14.50 -10.57 -24.94
CA ARG A 23 -15.13 -9.51 -25.73
C ARG A 23 -14.65 -8.11 -25.33
N ARG A 24 -14.37 -7.87 -24.05
CA ARG A 24 -13.85 -6.58 -23.57
C ARG A 24 -12.40 -6.36 -24.05
N LEU A 25 -11.54 -7.35 -23.93
CA LEU A 25 -10.16 -7.27 -24.43
C LEU A 25 -10.12 -7.08 -25.95
N GLU A 26 -10.96 -7.79 -26.71
CA GLU A 26 -11.10 -7.58 -28.15
C GLU A 26 -11.54 -6.16 -28.51
N ALA A 27 -12.50 -5.60 -27.77
CA ALA A 27 -12.96 -4.24 -27.97
C ALA A 27 -11.84 -3.21 -27.71
N TYR A 28 -11.07 -3.37 -26.62
CA TYR A 28 -9.90 -2.54 -26.34
C TYR A 28 -8.84 -2.64 -27.44
N ARG A 29 -8.55 -3.86 -27.91
CA ARG A 29 -7.60 -4.09 -29.02
C ARG A 29 -8.04 -3.44 -30.32
N LYS A 30 -9.33 -3.55 -30.66
CA LYS A 30 -9.92 -2.88 -31.83
C LYS A 30 -9.80 -1.35 -31.72
N ALA A 31 -9.88 -0.81 -30.52
CA ALA A 31 -9.65 0.61 -30.24
C ALA A 31 -8.15 1.01 -30.21
N GLY A 32 -7.23 0.08 -30.47
CA GLY A 32 -5.80 0.33 -30.52
C GLY A 32 -5.10 0.32 -29.17
N ILE A 33 -5.76 -0.06 -28.07
CA ILE A 33 -5.11 -0.27 -26.78
C ILE A 33 -4.19 -1.50 -26.88
N THR A 34 -3.01 -1.44 -26.29
CA THR A 34 -2.05 -2.56 -26.25
C THR A 34 -1.64 -2.94 -24.84
N GLN A 35 -2.13 -2.22 -23.83
CA GLN A 35 -1.80 -2.43 -22.43
C GLN A 35 -3.07 -2.55 -21.58
N PHE A 36 -3.03 -3.26 -20.46
CA PHE A 36 -4.19 -3.41 -19.59
C PHE A 36 -3.77 -3.65 -18.13
N LEU A 37 -4.37 -2.94 -17.18
CA LEU A 37 -4.18 -3.20 -15.76
C LEU A 37 -5.38 -3.97 -15.20
N ILE A 38 -5.13 -5.11 -14.56
CA ILE A 38 -6.16 -5.90 -13.86
C ILE A 38 -6.34 -5.31 -12.46
N TYR A 39 -7.54 -4.79 -12.19
CA TYR A 39 -7.80 -4.01 -10.98
C TYR A 39 -9.01 -4.56 -10.21
N PRO A 40 -8.86 -5.12 -9.00
CA PRO A 40 -10.00 -5.49 -8.16
C PRO A 40 -10.61 -4.23 -7.52
N ARG A 41 -11.95 -4.16 -7.48
CA ARG A 41 -12.68 -2.98 -7.00
C ARG A 41 -13.94 -3.36 -6.24
N SER A 42 -14.45 -2.47 -5.39
CA SER A 42 -15.79 -2.56 -4.82
C SER A 42 -16.81 -3.03 -5.85
N GLY A 43 -17.57 -4.06 -5.47
CA GLY A 43 -18.47 -4.78 -6.37
C GLY A 43 -17.86 -6.03 -7.01
N CYS A 44 -16.58 -6.35 -6.80
CA CYS A 44 -16.00 -7.65 -7.14
C CYS A 44 -16.67 -8.76 -6.31
N GLU A 45 -17.21 -9.77 -6.98
CA GLU A 45 -17.87 -10.91 -6.33
C GLU A 45 -16.99 -12.17 -6.31
N VAL A 46 -15.82 -12.13 -6.97
CA VAL A 46 -14.79 -13.15 -6.81
C VAL A 46 -13.89 -12.79 -5.63
N GLU A 47 -13.51 -13.80 -4.84
CA GLU A 47 -12.61 -13.60 -3.71
C GLU A 47 -11.23 -13.13 -4.20
N TYR A 48 -10.81 -11.94 -3.79
CA TYR A 48 -9.52 -11.36 -4.14
C TYR A 48 -8.38 -12.27 -3.67
N LEU A 49 -7.46 -12.58 -4.60
CA LEU A 49 -6.35 -13.55 -4.41
C LEU A 49 -6.81 -14.98 -4.06
N GLY A 50 -8.09 -15.27 -4.25
CA GLY A 50 -8.66 -16.61 -4.25
C GLY A 50 -8.54 -17.31 -5.60
N VAL A 51 -9.02 -18.55 -5.68
CA VAL A 51 -8.96 -19.39 -6.89
C VAL A 51 -9.64 -18.72 -8.07
N ASP A 52 -10.81 -18.13 -7.87
CA ASP A 52 -11.57 -17.46 -8.93
C ASP A 52 -10.94 -16.14 -9.39
N TRP A 53 -10.26 -15.41 -8.51
CA TRP A 53 -9.48 -14.23 -8.90
C TRP A 53 -8.36 -14.64 -9.87
N PHE A 54 -7.59 -15.67 -9.52
CA PHE A 54 -6.53 -16.15 -10.40
C PHE A 54 -7.05 -16.79 -11.68
N ARG A 55 -8.24 -17.40 -11.67
CA ARG A 55 -8.94 -17.83 -12.91
C ARG A 55 -9.17 -16.62 -13.84
N VAL A 56 -9.69 -15.52 -13.31
CA VAL A 56 -9.90 -14.28 -14.07
C VAL A 56 -8.57 -13.73 -14.60
N CYS A 57 -7.54 -13.61 -13.75
CA CYS A 57 -6.23 -13.12 -14.17
C CYS A 57 -5.60 -13.96 -15.28
N LYS A 58 -5.62 -15.29 -15.13
CA LYS A 58 -5.07 -16.24 -16.12
C LYS A 58 -5.82 -16.15 -17.46
N HIS A 59 -7.15 -16.04 -17.43
CA HIS A 59 -7.94 -15.85 -18.64
C HIS A 59 -7.57 -14.54 -19.36
N ILE A 60 -7.48 -13.43 -18.61
CA ILE A 60 -7.06 -12.14 -19.17
C ILE A 60 -5.65 -12.24 -19.79
N CYS A 61 -4.70 -12.88 -19.10
CA CYS A 61 -3.33 -13.04 -19.61
C CYS A 61 -3.28 -13.89 -20.89
N ALA A 62 -4.00 -15.01 -20.94
CA ALA A 62 -4.07 -15.87 -22.12
C ALA A 62 -4.65 -15.12 -23.34
N GLU A 63 -5.74 -14.38 -23.13
CA GLU A 63 -6.36 -13.58 -24.18
C GLU A 63 -5.50 -12.40 -24.60
N ALA A 64 -4.78 -11.79 -23.64
CA ALA A 64 -3.84 -10.72 -23.92
C ALA A 64 -2.71 -11.19 -24.85
N VAL A 65 -2.16 -12.40 -24.62
CA VAL A 65 -1.20 -13.04 -25.55
C VAL A 65 -1.85 -13.27 -26.91
N ARG A 66 -3.01 -13.92 -26.95
CA ARG A 66 -3.72 -14.25 -28.20
C ARG A 66 -3.97 -13.02 -29.09
N LEU A 67 -4.32 -11.89 -28.46
CA LEU A 67 -4.66 -10.65 -29.14
C LEU A 67 -3.46 -9.72 -29.38
N GLY A 68 -2.27 -10.10 -28.92
CA GLY A 68 -1.03 -9.32 -29.09
C GLY A 68 -1.01 -8.03 -28.28
N TYR A 69 -1.46 -8.05 -27.02
CA TYR A 69 -1.13 -7.01 -26.06
C TYR A 69 0.38 -6.98 -25.81
N THR A 70 0.94 -5.80 -25.59
CA THR A 70 2.36 -5.62 -25.26
C THR A 70 2.62 -5.82 -23.78
N SER A 71 1.66 -5.41 -22.94
CA SER A 71 1.82 -5.39 -21.48
C SER A 71 0.51 -5.65 -20.75
N VAL A 72 0.59 -6.40 -19.67
CA VAL A 72 -0.43 -6.48 -18.62
C VAL A 72 0.19 -5.98 -17.32
N TRP A 73 -0.61 -5.34 -16.49
CA TRP A 73 -0.20 -4.81 -15.20
C TRP A 73 -1.12 -5.38 -14.12
N LEU A 74 -0.56 -5.64 -12.94
CA LEU A 74 -1.32 -6.10 -11.78
C LEU A 74 -1.50 -4.95 -10.80
N TYR A 75 -2.36 -5.16 -9.81
CA TYR A 75 -2.62 -4.21 -8.74
C TYR A 75 -2.53 -4.98 -7.41
N ASP A 76 -1.71 -4.49 -6.47
CA ASP A 76 -1.35 -5.20 -5.23
C ASP A 76 -2.30 -4.95 -4.06
N GLU A 77 -3.44 -4.30 -4.30
CA GLU A 77 -4.42 -4.00 -3.26
C GLU A 77 -5.88 -4.29 -3.74
N PHE A 78 -6.85 -4.17 -2.84
CA PHE A 78 -8.27 -4.10 -3.17
C PHE A 78 -8.81 -2.72 -2.77
N ASN A 79 -9.27 -1.95 -3.76
CA ASN A 79 -9.62 -0.53 -3.63
C ASN A 79 -8.44 0.43 -3.42
N TRP A 80 -7.96 0.59 -2.19
CA TRP A 80 -6.85 1.44 -1.70
C TRP A 80 -6.86 1.43 -0.15
N PRO A 81 -5.82 1.95 0.52
CA PRO A 81 -4.45 2.14 0.05
C PRO A 81 -3.63 0.85 0.20
N SER A 82 -2.51 0.79 -0.50
CA SER A 82 -1.67 -0.41 -0.59
C SER A 82 -0.97 -0.74 0.71
N GLY A 83 -0.71 -2.04 0.90
CA GLY A 83 -0.08 -2.59 2.10
C GLY A 83 -1.01 -3.38 3.02
N SER A 84 -2.32 -3.41 2.74
CA SER A 84 -3.30 -4.10 3.59
C SER A 84 -3.80 -5.42 3.01
N CYS A 85 -3.76 -5.60 1.68
CA CYS A 85 -4.28 -6.75 0.96
C CYS A 85 -5.75 -7.03 1.33
N ASN A 86 -6.65 -6.07 1.08
CA ASN A 86 -8.04 -6.09 1.49
C ASN A 86 -8.20 -6.32 3.00
N LYS A 87 -7.40 -5.58 3.80
CA LYS A 87 -7.30 -5.69 5.26
C LYS A 87 -6.85 -7.07 5.77
N GLN A 88 -6.38 -7.99 4.91
CA GLN A 88 -5.90 -9.30 5.35
C GLN A 88 -4.65 -9.21 6.22
N VAL A 89 -3.75 -8.26 5.92
CA VAL A 89 -2.55 -7.99 6.73
C VAL A 89 -2.94 -7.59 8.15
N LEU A 90 -3.88 -6.65 8.29
CA LEU A 90 -4.34 -6.14 9.58
C LEU A 90 -5.00 -7.21 10.45
N ARG A 91 -5.53 -8.27 9.84
CA ARG A 91 -6.15 -9.41 10.53
C ARG A 91 -5.12 -10.42 11.05
N GLN A 92 -3.86 -10.35 10.62
CA GLN A 92 -2.84 -11.29 11.09
C GLN A 92 -2.33 -10.92 12.48
N ASP A 93 -2.11 -9.62 12.72
CA ASP A 93 -1.54 -9.11 13.98
C ASP A 93 -1.97 -7.65 14.17
N GLU A 94 -2.33 -7.28 15.40
CA GLU A 94 -2.66 -5.89 15.74
C GLU A 94 -1.44 -4.95 15.60
N ASP A 95 -0.22 -5.49 15.75
CA ASP A 95 1.02 -4.75 15.53
C ASP A 95 1.26 -4.41 14.06
N PHE A 96 0.50 -4.98 13.12
CA PHE A 96 0.59 -4.64 11.70
C PHE A 96 -0.30 -3.44 11.32
N CYS A 97 -1.05 -2.89 12.27
CA CYS A 97 -1.84 -1.69 12.07
C CYS A 97 -1.01 -0.43 12.31
N LEU A 98 -1.24 0.61 11.50
CA LEU A 98 -0.52 1.88 11.55
C LEU A 98 -0.54 2.47 12.95
N LYS A 99 0.65 2.82 13.45
CA LYS A 99 0.82 3.50 14.72
C LYS A 99 1.19 4.96 14.52
N GLN A 100 0.70 5.80 15.42
CA GLN A 100 1.02 7.23 15.49
C GLN A 100 1.52 7.57 16.89
N LEU A 101 2.37 8.59 16.99
CA LEU A 101 2.85 9.12 18.26
C LEU A 101 2.19 10.48 18.50
N ASP A 102 1.43 10.55 19.58
CA ASP A 102 0.64 11.71 19.98
C ASP A 102 1.33 12.43 21.14
N LEU A 103 1.53 13.74 21.00
CA LEU A 103 1.83 14.63 22.13
C LEU A 103 0.51 15.02 22.80
N VAL A 104 0.41 14.76 24.10
CA VAL A 104 -0.75 15.15 24.92
C VAL A 104 -0.29 15.92 26.16
N SER A 105 -1.20 16.68 26.77
CA SER A 105 -0.97 17.37 28.05
C SER A 105 -2.00 16.91 29.08
N GLU A 106 -1.53 16.34 30.18
CA GLU A 106 -2.39 15.89 31.29
C GLU A 106 -1.91 16.52 32.60
N ASN A 107 -2.83 17.21 33.29
CA ASN A 107 -2.53 17.93 34.53
C ASN A 107 -1.36 18.93 34.43
N GLY A 108 -1.12 19.48 33.24
CA GLY A 108 -0.03 20.43 32.97
C GLY A 108 1.31 19.77 32.61
N GLU A 109 1.37 18.44 32.53
CA GLU A 109 2.55 17.69 32.10
C GLU A 109 2.38 17.15 30.68
N TYR A 110 3.42 17.33 29.86
CA TYR A 110 3.45 16.80 28.50
C TYR A 110 3.97 15.37 28.48
N ARG A 111 3.34 14.51 27.67
CA ARG A 111 3.78 13.12 27.47
C ARG A 111 3.53 12.65 26.04
N LEU A 112 4.28 11.64 25.62
CA LEU A 112 4.03 10.92 24.38
C LEU A 112 3.14 9.71 24.67
N ARG A 113 2.18 9.47 23.77
CA ARG A 113 1.33 8.28 23.79
C ARG A 113 1.24 7.71 22.38
N SER A 114 1.43 6.41 22.23
CA SER A 114 1.17 5.74 20.96
C SER A 114 -0.31 5.42 20.81
N THR A 115 -0.87 5.69 19.63
CA THR A 115 -2.24 5.31 19.26
C THR A 115 -2.19 4.47 17.97
N THR A 116 -3.14 3.55 17.80
CA THR A 116 -3.20 2.66 16.63
C THR A 116 -4.42 3.01 15.76
N ASN A 117 -4.21 3.15 14.45
CA ASN A 117 -5.30 3.13 13.47
C ASN A 117 -5.48 1.70 12.93
N ILE A 118 -6.47 0.99 13.49
CA ILE A 118 -6.78 -0.40 13.13
C ILE A 118 -7.24 -0.60 11.68
N ASN A 119 -7.53 0.48 10.96
CA ASN A 119 -7.99 0.43 9.58
C ASN A 119 -6.85 0.63 8.57
N MET A 120 -5.63 0.89 9.00
CA MET A 120 -4.50 1.24 8.13
C MET A 120 -3.31 0.31 8.35
N PRO A 121 -2.59 -0.11 7.30
CA PRO A 121 -1.39 -0.93 7.45
C PRO A 121 -0.18 -0.11 7.94
N ASP A 122 0.64 -0.72 8.79
CA ASP A 122 1.92 -0.14 9.20
C ASP A 122 3.02 -0.45 8.17
N LEU A 123 3.27 0.50 7.27
CA LEU A 123 4.31 0.38 6.24
C LEU A 123 5.74 0.63 6.79
N LEU A 124 5.87 0.95 8.08
CA LEU A 124 7.16 1.09 8.78
C LEU A 124 7.52 -0.19 9.57
N HIS A 125 6.58 -1.14 9.70
CA HIS A 125 6.76 -2.43 10.35
C HIS A 125 7.20 -3.54 9.36
N PRO A 126 8.44 -4.06 9.46
CA PRO A 126 8.98 -5.01 8.48
C PRO A 126 8.13 -6.28 8.29
N GLN A 127 7.62 -6.86 9.38
CA GLN A 127 6.82 -8.09 9.30
C GLN A 127 5.42 -7.84 8.73
N ALA A 128 4.88 -6.62 8.85
CA ALA A 128 3.62 -6.27 8.22
C ALA A 128 3.81 -6.21 6.69
N VAL A 129 4.93 -5.62 6.24
CA VAL A 129 5.29 -5.60 4.82
C VAL A 129 5.66 -7.00 4.30
N ASP A 130 6.33 -7.84 5.09
CA ASP A 130 6.56 -9.26 4.74
C ASP A 130 5.23 -9.98 4.48
N CYS A 131 4.28 -9.80 5.39
CA CYS A 131 2.94 -10.35 5.26
C CYS A 131 2.25 -9.85 3.99
N PHE A 132 2.31 -8.54 3.72
CA PHE A 132 1.76 -7.96 2.51
C PHE A 132 2.35 -8.57 1.25
N ILE A 133 3.68 -8.60 1.13
CA ILE A 133 4.42 -9.19 -0.01
C ILE A 133 4.03 -10.66 -0.20
N SER A 134 3.93 -11.43 0.89
CA SER A 134 3.61 -12.84 0.81
C SER A 134 2.17 -13.09 0.37
N LEU A 135 1.22 -12.29 0.85
CA LEU A 135 -0.18 -12.40 0.46
C LEU A 135 -0.43 -11.95 -0.99
N THR A 136 0.33 -10.98 -1.51
CA THR A 136 0.07 -10.36 -2.82
C THR A 136 1.12 -10.75 -3.86
N HIS A 137 2.30 -10.13 -3.82
CA HIS A 137 3.39 -10.26 -4.79
C HIS A 137 3.83 -11.71 -4.98
N GLU A 138 4.03 -12.47 -3.89
CA GLU A 138 4.41 -13.88 -3.98
C GLU A 138 3.28 -14.76 -4.53
N ARG A 139 2.01 -14.48 -4.18
CA ARG A 139 0.87 -15.21 -4.74
C ARG A 139 0.71 -14.96 -6.24
N TYR A 140 0.86 -13.72 -6.69
CA TYR A 140 0.92 -13.41 -8.12
C TYR A 140 2.11 -14.09 -8.78
N ALA A 141 3.28 -14.11 -8.13
CA ALA A 141 4.48 -14.77 -8.64
C ALA A 141 4.25 -16.26 -8.88
N GLN A 142 3.61 -16.94 -7.93
CA GLN A 142 3.28 -18.36 -8.01
C GLN A 142 2.24 -18.66 -9.10
N GLU A 143 1.15 -17.91 -9.12
CA GLU A 143 -0.01 -18.22 -9.96
C GLU A 143 0.13 -17.76 -11.41
N LEU A 144 0.93 -16.71 -11.64
CA LEU A 144 1.09 -16.07 -12.96
C LEU A 144 2.52 -16.18 -13.51
N ALA A 145 3.36 -17.05 -12.94
CA ALA A 145 4.76 -17.26 -13.33
C ALA A 145 5.00 -17.31 -14.86
N PRO A 146 4.17 -17.99 -15.69
CA PRO A 146 4.41 -18.06 -17.12
C PRO A 146 4.35 -16.71 -17.86
N TRP A 147 3.73 -15.67 -17.28
CA TRP A 147 3.55 -14.37 -17.90
C TRP A 147 4.44 -13.26 -17.31
N LEU A 148 5.10 -13.49 -16.16
CA LEU A 148 5.93 -12.50 -15.49
C LEU A 148 7.18 -12.16 -16.31
N GLY A 149 7.50 -10.86 -16.39
CA GLY A 149 8.65 -10.34 -17.15
C GLY A 149 8.43 -10.30 -18.67
N ASN A 150 7.58 -11.16 -19.22
CA ASN A 150 7.19 -11.11 -20.64
C ASN A 150 5.97 -10.20 -20.87
N LEU A 151 4.80 -10.60 -20.41
CA LEU A 151 3.53 -9.92 -20.62
C LEU A 151 3.22 -9.07 -19.40
N ILE A 152 3.32 -9.63 -18.20
CA ILE A 152 3.14 -8.89 -16.96
C ILE A 152 4.40 -8.08 -16.70
N LYS A 153 4.30 -6.75 -16.80
CA LYS A 153 5.44 -5.83 -16.73
C LYS A 153 5.71 -5.27 -15.34
N GLY A 154 4.71 -5.28 -14.48
CA GLY A 154 4.84 -4.78 -13.13
C GLY A 154 3.52 -4.82 -12.38
N ILE A 155 3.60 -4.42 -11.12
CA ILE A 155 2.48 -4.34 -10.20
C ILE A 155 2.36 -2.89 -9.76
N PHE A 156 1.18 -2.31 -9.93
CA PHE A 156 0.87 -0.96 -9.49
C PHE A 156 0.54 -0.98 -8.00
N THR A 157 1.16 -0.05 -7.28
CA THR A 157 0.91 0.20 -5.86
C THR A 157 0.25 1.56 -5.72
N ASP A 158 -0.88 1.60 -5.02
CA ASP A 158 -1.77 2.76 -4.91
C ASP A 158 -1.71 3.39 -3.51
N GLU A 159 -1.39 4.69 -3.48
CA GLU A 159 -1.39 5.57 -2.30
C GLU A 159 -0.84 4.95 -1.00
N PRO A 160 0.36 4.33 -0.99
CA PRO A 160 0.96 3.88 0.26
C PRO A 160 1.21 5.07 1.20
N ASP A 161 0.74 4.97 2.44
CA ASP A 161 0.66 6.09 3.38
C ASP A 161 1.03 5.68 4.81
N ILE A 162 1.80 6.54 5.49
CA ILE A 162 2.28 6.35 6.89
C ILE A 162 1.70 7.41 7.86
N GLY A 163 0.73 8.18 7.39
CA GLY A 163 0.15 9.37 8.00
C GLY A 163 -1.38 9.39 8.06
N TRP A 164 -2.08 8.35 7.60
CA TRP A 164 -3.55 8.21 7.76
C TRP A 164 -3.90 7.86 9.21
N PHE A 165 -3.80 8.86 10.07
CA PHE A 165 -3.99 8.75 11.50
C PHE A 165 -5.45 8.62 11.92
N ASN A 166 -5.68 8.17 13.16
CA ASN A 166 -6.97 8.31 13.82
C ASN A 166 -7.06 9.69 14.50
N TYR A 167 -8.11 10.46 14.21
CA TYR A 167 -8.36 11.81 14.73
C TYR A 167 -9.49 11.87 15.78
N ASP A 168 -9.95 10.73 16.29
CA ASP A 168 -11.04 10.68 17.29
C ASP A 168 -10.69 11.38 18.61
N ASP A 169 -9.39 11.45 18.97
CA ASP A 169 -8.93 12.13 20.18
C ASP A 169 -8.63 13.61 19.91
N GLN A 170 -9.41 14.49 20.54
CA GLN A 170 -9.30 15.95 20.40
C GLN A 170 -8.24 16.58 21.33
N ASP A 171 -7.70 15.83 22.30
CA ASP A 171 -6.71 16.34 23.27
C ASP A 171 -5.27 16.24 22.74
N VAL A 172 -5.10 15.82 21.47
CA VAL A 172 -3.80 15.68 20.82
C VAL A 172 -3.26 17.03 20.35
N LEU A 173 -2.09 17.39 20.86
CA LEU A 173 -1.42 18.67 20.61
C LEU A 173 -0.51 18.65 19.38
N MET A 174 0.03 17.49 19.04
CA MET A 174 0.85 17.23 17.86
C MET A 174 0.86 15.73 17.58
N ARG A 175 0.92 15.34 16.31
CA ARG A 175 0.95 13.96 15.87
C ARG A 175 2.00 13.71 14.80
N ILE A 176 2.71 12.60 14.92
CA ILE A 176 3.69 12.16 13.93
C ILE A 176 3.54 10.65 13.63
N PRO A 177 4.05 10.16 12.47
CA PRO A 177 4.17 8.73 12.24
C PRO A 177 5.02 8.08 13.32
N TYR A 178 4.69 6.85 13.70
CA TYR A 178 5.45 6.10 14.70
C TYR A 178 6.01 4.81 14.11
N TYR A 179 7.21 4.47 14.55
CA TYR A 179 7.73 3.11 14.50
C TYR A 179 8.50 2.82 15.78
N LYS A 180 8.54 1.55 16.19
CA LYS A 180 9.30 1.12 17.37
C LYS A 180 10.78 1.48 17.18
N GLY A 181 11.31 2.32 18.07
CA GLY A 181 12.69 2.80 18.06
C GLY A 181 12.88 4.24 17.56
N ILE A 182 11.81 4.92 17.10
CA ILE A 182 11.95 6.29 16.56
C ILE A 182 12.55 7.29 17.56
N GLU A 183 12.27 7.16 18.86
CA GLU A 183 12.82 8.03 19.91
C GLU A 183 14.34 7.85 20.06
N GLU A 184 14.82 6.60 19.97
CA GLU A 184 16.24 6.24 20.08
C GLU A 184 17.00 6.72 18.83
N ASP A 185 16.44 6.48 17.64
CA ASP A 185 16.98 6.93 16.36
C ASP A 185 17.05 8.47 16.30
N TYR A 186 16.00 9.14 16.80
CA TYR A 186 15.95 10.59 16.92
C TYR A 186 17.04 11.13 17.84
N GLN A 187 17.16 10.56 19.04
CA GLN A 187 18.16 10.99 20.01
C GLN A 187 19.58 10.82 19.45
N HIS A 188 19.84 9.69 18.79
CA HIS A 188 21.13 9.44 18.17
C HIS A 188 21.43 10.44 17.03
N GLN A 189 20.49 10.66 16.10
CA GLN A 189 20.73 11.49 14.92
C GLN A 189 20.73 13.00 15.23
N SER A 190 20.03 13.43 16.27
CA SER A 190 20.03 14.82 16.75
C SER A 190 21.25 15.19 17.59
N GLY A 191 22.08 14.22 18.00
CA GLY A 191 23.21 14.46 18.90
C GLY A 191 22.82 14.53 20.37
N GLY A 192 21.68 13.92 20.75
CA GLY A 192 21.25 13.76 22.15
C GLY A 192 19.92 14.42 22.50
N ASN A 193 19.23 15.07 21.55
CA ASN A 193 17.95 15.72 21.84
C ASN A 193 16.84 14.69 22.12
N SER A 194 15.91 15.07 22.99
CA SER A 194 14.71 14.28 23.25
C SER A 194 13.63 14.61 22.23
N LEU A 195 13.06 13.59 21.59
CA LEU A 195 11.90 13.76 20.70
C LEU A 195 10.73 14.43 21.42
N LEU A 196 10.45 14.08 22.67
CA LEU A 196 9.41 14.74 23.48
C LEU A 196 9.69 16.24 23.64
N ALA A 197 10.93 16.61 23.99
CA ALA A 197 11.29 18.02 24.18
C ALA A 197 11.11 18.82 22.88
N ASP A 198 11.51 18.26 21.74
CA ASP A 198 11.37 18.92 20.44
C ASP A 198 9.90 18.95 19.96
N MET A 199 9.09 17.93 20.24
CA MET A 199 7.64 17.97 20.01
C MET A 199 6.96 19.07 20.83
N ILE A 200 7.32 19.23 22.11
CA ILE A 200 6.81 20.33 22.96
C ILE A 200 7.23 21.68 22.38
N PHE A 201 8.50 21.82 21.98
CA PHE A 201 9.00 23.04 21.36
C PHE A 201 8.22 23.38 20.08
N CYS A 202 8.05 22.41 19.18
CA CYS A 202 7.32 22.59 17.93
C CYS A 202 5.86 22.97 18.18
N HIS A 203 5.17 22.30 19.12
CA HIS A 203 3.80 22.64 19.47
C HIS A 203 3.68 24.09 19.97
N LYS A 204 4.54 24.51 20.91
CA LYS A 204 4.54 25.87 21.47
C LYS A 204 4.85 26.96 20.44
N ASN A 205 5.57 26.61 19.38
CA ASN A 205 5.96 27.52 18.31
C ASN A 205 5.18 27.33 17.01
N GLN A 206 4.09 26.53 17.03
CA GLN A 206 3.22 26.27 15.86
C GLN A 206 4.00 25.74 14.64
N MET A 207 4.94 24.83 14.88
CA MET A 207 5.68 24.12 13.83
C MET A 207 5.01 22.78 13.54
N ASP A 208 5.05 22.33 12.27
CA ASP A 208 4.35 21.13 11.83
C ASP A 208 4.93 19.82 12.39
N SER A 209 6.25 19.74 12.61
CA SER A 209 6.93 18.51 13.03
C SER A 209 8.31 18.81 13.64
N PRO A 210 8.79 17.98 14.58
CA PRO A 210 10.17 18.04 15.05
C PRO A 210 11.18 17.87 13.91
N PRO A 211 12.37 18.50 14.00
CA PRO A 211 13.46 18.24 13.06
C PRO A 211 13.72 16.74 12.89
N LEU A 212 14.18 16.27 11.74
CA LEU A 212 14.53 14.85 11.49
C LEU A 212 13.37 13.83 11.45
N VAL A 213 12.20 14.03 12.07
CA VAL A 213 11.10 13.04 12.06
C VAL A 213 10.74 12.63 10.63
N GLN A 214 10.53 13.61 9.74
CA GLN A 214 10.21 13.33 8.34
C GLN A 214 11.32 12.52 7.64
N LYS A 215 12.58 12.83 7.93
CA LYS A 215 13.73 12.13 7.36
C LYS A 215 13.80 10.68 7.84
N LEU A 216 13.69 10.47 9.15
CA LEU A 216 13.71 9.15 9.77
C LEU A 216 12.56 8.28 9.24
N CYS A 217 11.34 8.82 9.18
CA CYS A 217 10.19 8.12 8.64
C CYS A 217 10.33 7.83 7.14
N ALA A 218 10.86 8.76 6.35
CA ALA A 218 11.11 8.52 4.92
C ALA A 218 12.18 7.46 4.66
N GLU A 219 13.27 7.46 5.43
CA GLU A 219 14.33 6.44 5.35
C GLU A 219 13.79 5.07 5.76
N ARG A 220 13.02 5.01 6.85
CA ARG A 220 12.36 3.78 7.32
C ARG A 220 11.36 3.27 6.28
N PHE A 221 10.48 4.14 5.77
CA PHE A 221 9.51 3.79 4.73
C PHE A 221 10.18 3.24 3.47
N ARG A 222 11.28 3.87 3.02
CA ARG A 222 12.04 3.37 1.87
C ARG A 222 12.58 1.97 2.12
N ASN A 223 13.23 1.76 3.26
CA ASN A 223 13.91 0.51 3.56
C ASN A 223 12.92 -0.63 3.89
N THR A 224 11.79 -0.30 4.51
CA THR A 224 10.78 -1.26 4.93
C THR A 224 9.75 -1.58 3.86
N TYR A 225 9.42 -0.63 2.98
CA TYR A 225 8.35 -0.77 2.00
C TYR A 225 8.83 -0.54 0.56
N SER A 226 9.12 0.71 0.17
CA SER A 226 9.20 1.03 -1.26
C SER A 226 10.35 0.34 -1.99
N ALA A 227 11.53 0.20 -1.37
CA ALA A 227 12.67 -0.51 -1.98
C ALA A 227 12.46 -2.03 -2.07
N ARG A 228 11.51 -2.58 -1.33
CA ARG A 228 11.24 -4.03 -1.27
C ARG A 228 10.21 -4.50 -2.29
N ILE A 229 9.33 -3.59 -2.73
CA ILE A 229 8.30 -3.85 -3.74
C ILE A 229 8.62 -3.27 -5.13
N SER A 230 9.78 -2.61 -5.26
CA SER A 230 10.29 -2.02 -6.52
C SER A 230 11.10 -3.00 -7.35
#